data_AF-A0A7S4M8Q8-F1
#
_entry.id   AF-A0A7S4M8Q8-F1
#
_cell.length_a   1.000
_cell.length_b   1.000
_cell.length_c   1.000
_cell.angle_alpha   90.00
_cell.angle_beta   90.00
_cell.angle_gamma   90.00
#
_symmetry.space_group_name_H-M   'P 1'
#
loop_
_entity.id
_entity.type
_entity.pdbx_description
1 polymer ?
#
loop_
_entity_poly.entity_id
_entity_poly.type
_entity_poly.pdbx_seq_one_letter_code
_entity_poly.pdbx_strand_id
1 'polypeptide(L)'
;VGSRLRDFNPQDLALTVWVFAKAGVRAEALFNAMAEVAEGSRLRDFTPQALANIVWAFATVGVRAEALFNTVEEVVVSGRLHDFKPQDLANTTWAFATAGVSAEALFNA
;
A
#
# COMPACT_ATOMS: atom_id res chain seq x y z
N VAL A 1 14.89 -1.96 -13.13
CA VAL A 1 14.46 -1.38 -11.82
C VAL A 1 13.96 -2.47 -10.88
N GLY A 2 13.08 -3.39 -11.32
CA GLY A 2 12.51 -4.45 -10.47
C GLY A 2 13.51 -5.38 -9.76
N SER A 3 14.69 -5.64 -10.32
CA SER A 3 15.68 -6.55 -9.70
C SER A 3 16.28 -6.03 -8.38
N ARG A 4 16.49 -4.70 -8.24
CA ARG A 4 17.02 -4.10 -7.00
C ARG A 4 15.96 -3.87 -5.94
N LEU A 5 14.69 -3.74 -6.33
CA LEU A 5 13.58 -3.58 -5.37
C LEU A 5 13.39 -4.84 -4.52
N ARG A 6 13.72 -6.01 -5.05
CA ARG A 6 13.63 -7.28 -4.30
C ARG A 6 14.65 -7.38 -3.15
N ASP A 7 15.70 -6.57 -3.18
CA ASP A 7 16.72 -6.52 -2.13
C ASP A 7 16.30 -5.60 -0.97
N PHE A 8 15.24 -4.79 -1.15
CA PHE A 8 14.79 -3.84 -0.16
C PHE A 8 13.97 -4.57 0.91
N ASN A 9 14.11 -4.17 2.17
CA ASN A 9 13.20 -4.63 3.19
C ASN A 9 11.78 -4.03 2.94
N PRO A 10 10.73 -4.61 3.55
CA PRO A 10 9.36 -4.12 3.40
C PRO A 10 9.17 -2.61 3.64
N GLN A 11 9.85 -2.06 4.63
CA GLN A 11 9.70 -0.66 5.03
C GLN A 11 10.37 0.28 4.01
N ASP A 12 11.53 -0.10 3.48
CA ASP A 12 12.25 0.66 2.45
C ASP A 12 11.46 0.71 1.14
N LEU A 13 10.76 -0.38 0.80
CA LEU A 13 9.84 -0.42 -0.34
C LEU A 13 8.69 0.58 -0.17
N ALA A 14 8.03 0.56 0.99
CA ALA A 14 6.94 1.49 1.30
C ALA A 14 7.41 2.95 1.30
N LEU A 15 8.57 3.22 1.89
CA LEU A 15 9.17 4.55 1.93
C LEU A 15 9.50 5.05 0.51
N THR A 16 10.00 4.17 -0.36
CA THR A 16 10.33 4.52 -1.74
C THR A 16 9.12 5.03 -2.50
N VAL A 17 8.02 4.26 -2.56
CA VAL A 17 6.82 4.72 -3.27
C VAL A 17 6.18 5.94 -2.61
N TRP A 18 6.24 6.04 -1.28
CA TRP A 18 5.76 7.21 -0.55
C TRP A 18 6.51 8.49 -0.93
N VAL A 19 7.85 8.46 -1.00
CA VAL A 19 8.65 9.65 -1.37
C VAL A 19 8.33 10.11 -2.79
N PHE A 20 8.19 9.19 -3.74
CA PHE A 20 7.82 9.52 -5.12
C PHE A 20 6.42 10.15 -5.19
N ALA A 21 5.45 9.55 -4.51
CA ALA A 21 4.10 10.11 -4.43
C ALA A 21 4.09 11.49 -3.75
N LYS A 22 4.83 11.66 -2.66
CA LYS A 22 4.96 12.94 -1.94
C LYS A 22 5.56 14.04 -2.81
N ALA A 23 6.47 13.68 -3.72
CA ALA A 23 7.05 14.58 -4.71
C ALA A 23 6.13 14.83 -5.93
N GLY A 24 4.95 14.22 -6.00
CA GLY A 24 4.03 14.32 -7.14
C GLY A 24 4.55 13.56 -8.38
N VAL A 25 5.48 12.63 -8.20
CA VAL A 25 6.10 11.88 -9.29
C VAL A 25 5.40 10.53 -9.42
N ARG A 26 4.64 10.35 -10.51
CA ARG A 26 3.89 9.11 -10.77
C ARG A 26 4.78 7.88 -10.97
N ALA A 27 5.96 8.03 -11.58
CA ALA A 27 6.95 6.97 -11.84
C ALA A 27 6.33 5.59 -12.11
N GLU A 28 5.48 5.48 -13.13
CA GLU A 28 4.59 4.32 -13.32
C GLU A 28 5.31 2.96 -13.32
N ALA A 29 6.48 2.87 -13.95
CA ALA A 29 7.29 1.65 -13.96
C ALA A 29 7.79 1.23 -12.56
N LEU A 30 8.05 2.19 -11.67
CA LEU A 30 8.43 1.92 -10.29
C LEU A 30 7.23 1.40 -9.49
N PHE A 31 6.07 2.04 -9.63
CA PHE A 31 4.85 1.62 -8.94
C PHE A 31 4.37 0.24 -9.40
N ASN A 32 4.40 -0.04 -10.70
CA ASN A 32 4.05 -1.37 -11.22
C ASN A 32 5.02 -2.43 -10.70
N ALA A 33 6.33 -2.15 -10.69
CA ALA A 33 7.31 -3.08 -10.12
C ALA A 33 7.11 -3.28 -8.61
N MET A 34 6.67 -2.25 -7.87
CA MET A 34 6.31 -2.40 -6.46
C MET A 34 5.07 -3.27 -6.28
N ALA A 35 4.04 -3.10 -7.11
CA ALA A 35 2.84 -3.94 -7.04
C ALA A 35 3.18 -5.43 -7.27
N GLU A 36 4.00 -5.72 -8.27
CA GLU A 36 4.50 -7.09 -8.52
C GLU A 36 5.30 -7.65 -7.33
N VAL A 37 6.17 -6.83 -6.72
CA VAL A 37 6.94 -7.23 -5.54
C VAL A 37 6.01 -7.46 -4.35
N ALA A 38 5.03 -6.58 -4.11
CA ALA A 38 4.07 -6.69 -3.03
C ALA A 38 3.21 -7.96 -3.13
N GLU A 39 2.73 -8.30 -4.33
CA GLU A 39 1.97 -9.53 -4.58
C GLU A 39 2.82 -10.79 -4.35
N GLY A 40 4.10 -10.75 -4.69
CA GLY A 40 5.05 -11.84 -4.42
C GLY A 40 5.60 -11.88 -2.99
N SER A 41 5.39 -10.83 -2.19
CA SER A 41 5.92 -10.66 -0.85
C SER A 41 4.89 -11.01 0.21
N ARG A 42 5.33 -11.34 1.43
CA ARG A 42 4.44 -11.43 2.58
C ARG A 42 4.10 -10.02 3.06
N LEU A 43 3.05 -9.40 2.51
CA LEU A 43 2.54 -8.10 3.00
C LEU A 43 2.23 -8.09 4.51
N ARG A 44 2.07 -9.27 5.12
CA ARG A 44 1.98 -9.46 6.57
C ARG A 44 3.23 -8.99 7.34
N ASP A 45 4.40 -8.99 6.71
CA ASP A 45 5.67 -8.57 7.33
C ASP A 45 5.82 -7.03 7.34
N PHE A 46 4.91 -6.31 6.67
CA PHE A 46 4.90 -4.86 6.65
C PHE A 46 4.26 -4.33 7.95
N THR A 47 4.78 -3.20 8.43
CA THR A 47 4.15 -2.48 9.54
C THR A 47 2.83 -1.83 9.07
N PRO A 48 1.89 -1.56 9.99
CA PRO A 48 0.66 -0.83 9.67
C PRO A 48 0.90 0.47 8.88
N GLN A 49 1.88 1.25 9.34
CA GLN A 49 2.29 2.48 8.66
C GLN A 49 2.82 2.23 7.25
N ALA A 50 3.59 1.16 7.02
CA ALA A 50 4.11 0.83 5.71
C ALA A 50 2.98 0.44 4.74
N LEU A 51 2.01 -0.36 5.19
CA LEU A 51 0.81 -0.70 4.41
C LEU A 51 0.01 0.55 4.05
N ALA A 52 -0.28 1.41 5.03
CA ALA A 52 -0.98 2.67 4.82
C ALA A 52 -0.25 3.60 3.83
N ASN A 53 1.08 3.71 3.95
CA ASN A 53 1.90 4.50 3.04
C ASN A 53 1.87 3.98 1.61
N ILE A 54 1.88 2.65 1.41
CA ILE A 54 1.80 2.04 0.09
C ILE A 54 0.47 2.41 -0.57
N VAL A 55 -0.67 2.07 0.03
CA VAL A 55 -1.97 2.35 -0.60
C VAL A 55 -2.20 3.85 -0.80
N TRP A 56 -1.77 4.69 0.16
CA TRP A 56 -1.82 6.14 0.03
C TRP A 56 -1.00 6.64 -1.16
N ALA A 57 0.21 6.11 -1.36
CA ALA A 57 1.07 6.49 -2.48
C ALA A 57 0.41 6.17 -3.82
N PHE A 58 -0.09 4.94 -4.00
CA PHE A 58 -0.74 4.50 -5.23
C PHE A 58 -1.98 5.35 -5.54
N ALA A 59 -2.83 5.60 -4.53
CA ALA A 59 -4.00 6.46 -4.68
C ALA A 59 -3.61 7.90 -5.05
N THR A 60 -2.57 8.46 -4.41
CA THR A 60 -2.10 9.83 -4.64
C THR A 60 -1.61 10.07 -6.06
N VAL A 61 -0.87 9.12 -6.63
CA VAL A 61 -0.36 9.24 -8.02
C VAL A 61 -1.32 8.68 -9.07
N GLY A 62 -2.45 8.11 -8.65
CA GLY A 62 -3.49 7.53 -9.50
C GLY A 62 -3.04 6.30 -10.28
N VAL A 63 -2.07 5.53 -9.79
CA VAL A 63 -1.66 4.26 -10.43
C VAL A 63 -2.60 3.16 -9.95
N ARG A 64 -3.27 2.47 -10.89
CA ARG A 64 -4.22 1.41 -10.56
C ARG A 64 -3.48 0.17 -10.10
N ALA A 65 -3.81 -0.34 -8.91
CA ALA A 65 -3.23 -1.55 -8.34
C ALA A 65 -4.26 -2.31 -7.50
N GLU A 66 -5.37 -2.72 -8.11
CA GLU A 66 -6.53 -3.30 -7.40
C GLU A 66 -6.16 -4.56 -6.59
N ALA A 67 -5.34 -5.46 -7.15
CA ALA A 67 -4.88 -6.65 -6.45
C ALA A 67 -4.11 -6.32 -5.17
N LEU A 68 -3.20 -5.32 -5.23
CA LEU A 68 -2.48 -4.81 -4.07
C LEU A 68 -3.43 -4.27 -2.99
N PHE A 69 -4.43 -3.49 -3.37
CA PHE A 69 -5.43 -2.97 -2.42
C PHE A 69 -6.19 -4.11 -1.75
N ASN A 70 -6.66 -5.10 -2.52
CA ASN A 70 -7.38 -6.26 -1.96
C ASN A 70 -6.49 -7.05 -0.99
N THR A 71 -5.21 -7.26 -1.31
CA THR A 71 -4.29 -7.94 -0.38
C THR A 71 -4.05 -7.12 0.89
N VAL A 72 -3.98 -5.79 0.80
CA VAL A 72 -3.88 -4.93 1.99
C VAL A 72 -5.14 -5.02 2.84
N GLU A 73 -6.33 -5.00 2.25
CA GLU A 73 -7.59 -5.20 2.98
C GLU A 73 -7.57 -6.52 3.73
N GLU A 74 -7.26 -7.63 3.06
CA GLU A 74 -7.16 -8.97 3.68
C GLU A 74 -6.20 -8.98 4.88
N VAL A 75 -5.01 -8.37 4.73
CA VAL A 75 -4.03 -8.29 5.82
C VAL A 75 -4.58 -7.49 7.01
N VAL A 76 -5.26 -6.37 6.77
CA VAL A 76 -5.82 -5.51 7.82
C VAL A 76 -6.96 -6.23 8.56
N VAL A 77 -7.92 -6.78 7.82
CA VAL A 77 -9.11 -7.43 8.41
C VAL A 77 -8.81 -8.80 9.02
N SER A 78 -7.65 -9.41 8.71
CA SER A 78 -7.19 -10.66 9.34
C SER A 78 -6.75 -10.54 10.80
N GLY A 79 -7.22 -9.49 11.50
CA GLY A 79 -7.00 -9.26 12.92
C GLY A 79 -5.95 -8.20 13.22
N ARG A 80 -5.44 -7.46 12.23
CA ARG A 80 -4.42 -6.42 12.42
C ARG A 80 -4.97 -5.02 12.61
N LEU A 81 -6.29 -4.82 12.52
CA LEU A 81 -6.93 -3.51 12.66
C LEU A 81 -6.45 -2.75 13.92
N HIS A 82 -6.28 -3.47 15.04
CA HIS A 82 -5.83 -2.91 16.31
C HIS A 82 -4.36 -2.48 16.34
N ASP A 83 -3.54 -2.96 15.40
CA ASP A 83 -2.14 -2.54 15.27
C ASP A 83 -2.03 -1.16 14.62
N PHE A 84 -3.04 -0.72 13.88
CA PHE A 84 -3.03 0.55 13.19
C PHE A 84 -3.34 1.68 14.16
N LYS A 85 -2.47 2.70 14.20
CA LYS A 85 -2.81 3.98 14.82
C LYS A 85 -3.90 4.69 14.00
N PRO A 86 -4.66 5.63 14.60
CA PRO A 86 -5.77 6.31 13.92
C PRO A 86 -5.37 6.96 12.58
N GLN A 87 -4.17 7.52 12.48
CA GLN A 87 -3.67 8.14 11.26
C GLN A 87 -3.46 7.11 10.13
N ASP A 88 -2.97 5.91 10.45
CA ASP A 88 -2.70 4.89 9.45
C ASP A 88 -4.02 4.31 8.91
N LEU A 89 -5.02 4.11 9.79
CA LEU A 89 -6.38 3.74 9.36
C LEU A 89 -6.99 4.83 8.46
N ALA A 90 -6.95 6.09 8.90
CA ALA A 90 -7.53 7.19 8.12
C ALA A 90 -6.89 7.30 6.72
N ASN A 91 -5.57 7.15 6.61
CA ASN A 91 -4.87 7.15 5.33
C ASN A 91 -5.25 5.94 4.47
N THR A 92 -5.39 4.77 5.08
CA THR A 92 -5.82 3.55 4.38
C THR A 92 -7.24 3.74 3.83
N THR A 93 -8.21 4.10 4.66
CA THR A 93 -9.60 4.36 4.25
C THR A 93 -9.68 5.42 3.15
N TRP A 94 -8.96 6.54 3.29
CA TRP A 94 -8.90 7.58 2.26
C TRP A 94 -8.33 7.06 0.95
N ALA A 95 -7.30 6.22 0.99
CA ALA A 95 -6.68 5.65 -0.20
C ALA A 95 -7.65 4.74 -0.96
N PHE A 96 -8.37 3.85 -0.27
CA PHE A 96 -9.37 2.97 -0.91
C PHE A 96 -10.47 3.79 -1.59
N ALA A 97 -11.02 4.79 -0.89
CA ALA A 97 -12.04 5.67 -1.44
C ALA A 97 -11.53 6.47 -2.66
N THR A 98 -10.29 6.99 -2.59
CA THR A 98 -9.68 7.79 -3.66
C THR A 98 -9.32 6.95 -4.88
N ALA A 99 -8.86 5.71 -4.67
CA ALA A 99 -8.56 4.79 -5.76
C ALA A 99 -9.80 4.18 -6.41
N GLY A 100 -10.99 4.37 -5.80
CA GLY A 100 -12.24 3.77 -6.27
C GLY A 100 -12.27 2.25 -6.13
N VAL A 101 -11.53 1.70 -5.16
CA VAL A 101 -11.50 0.27 -4.84
C VAL A 101 -12.45 0.01 -3.69
N SER A 102 -13.36 -0.94 -3.85
CA SER A 102 -14.29 -1.35 -2.78
C SER A 102 -13.51 -1.94 -1.61
N ALA A 103 -13.85 -1.54 -0.38
CA ALA A 103 -13.21 -2.01 0.85
C ALA A 103 -14.28 -2.38 1.90
N GLU A 104 -15.28 -3.15 1.48
CA GLU A 104 -16.45 -3.44 2.32
C GLU A 104 -16.08 -4.18 3.60
N ALA A 105 -15.11 -5.10 3.55
CA ALA A 105 -14.66 -5.81 4.75
C ALA A 105 -13.90 -4.86 5.68
N LEU A 106 -13.06 -3.98 5.13
CA LEU A 106 -12.34 -2.97 5.91
C LEU A 106 -13.28 -1.98 6.60
N PHE A 107 -14.38 -1.57 5.94
CA PHE A 107 -15.33 -0.59 6.50
C PHE A 107 -16.31 -1.19 7.50
N ASN A 108 -16.44 -2.52 7.53
CA ASN A 108 -17.32 -3.25 8.45
C ASN A 108 -16.56 -3.97 9.59
N ALA A 109 -15.23 -3.92 9.60
CA ALA A 109 -14.37 -4.51 10.64
C ALA A 109 -14.28 -3.63 11.89
#